data_AF-A0A6P0IR36-F1
#
_entry.id   AF-A0A6P0IR36-F1
#
_cell.length_a   1.000
_cell.length_b   1.000
_cell.length_c   1.000
_cell.angle_alpha   90.00
_cell.angle_beta   90.00
_cell.angle_gamma   90.00
#
_symmetry.space_group_name_H-M   'P 1'
#
loop_
_entity.id
_entity.type
_entity.pdbx_description
1 polymer ?
#
loop_
_entity_poly.entity_id
_entity_poly.type
_entity_poly.pdbx_seq_one_letter_code
_entity_poly.pdbx_strand_id
1 'polypeptide(L)'
;KTFDTNEPPQVIKEHFQNNQLTIQGWTFDLNPDNWRQGTGDTDTVLLFKFLDKPLIDILKDTALWEQPEVFVGTATDADERVKEIKAVRDRLVAFFENAIATANDPNAAEKDRDNAAPLARVGSSTFWSGMIALNVKLPVGTGMPPDLKALECGIQDRDNFYAQYVGSNGTPILPQNGQLVAEQSSLFGLLDYEDNSVPETGPLGYAFQVANLRVQFQNSQITAFSSEVNLTLDKLFDEATQLLNSRSGRNIVILQGFTEEHNGVITYGFSFSGENYFALPDSHILNNVDIVKATFSTDPPGNDTTLTIGRFTLWGRLNFRDLEAFDGLSFGSDTSLSDEVLTASNLVNRSARALEDDYQVGIDTLNQASAELQQKLDELANNEQFLQFSKLSIVMNCKHTNGTQDITFSVEPSQIAFDFARSKARPHSLYSKFPLKLTNFVYLDPAQPDNKPKGYLTVKTPLGSGSMPDSGFGFNFEFNLGSLGALSGSAQFVVNLLIIWEPNQDGSQEKATTFVGLRLPGIGGDVLGFPLQSVLKLSFKTVELLVDSTSASGTAYLLKIKKVALKFFVLSFPPNGQTEIVIFGNPDATDSNDAVGWYAAYAK
;
A
#
# COMPACT_ATOMS: atom_id res chain seq x y z
N LYS A 1 46.58 5.46 -16.58
CA LYS A 1 47.55 6.56 -16.81
C LYS A 1 48.32 6.74 -15.52
N THR A 2 49.65 6.73 -15.56
CA THR A 2 50.48 7.15 -14.42
C THR A 2 50.30 8.65 -14.26
N PHE A 3 49.91 9.09 -13.05
CA PHE A 3 49.81 10.51 -12.72
C PHE A 3 51.21 11.13 -12.85
N ASP A 4 51.36 12.16 -13.69
CA ASP A 4 52.57 12.96 -13.75
C ASP A 4 52.60 13.85 -12.50
N THR A 5 53.63 13.69 -11.66
CA THR A 5 53.78 14.47 -10.43
C THR A 5 53.98 15.97 -10.68
N ASN A 6 54.14 16.39 -11.94
CA ASN A 6 54.22 17.79 -12.35
C ASN A 6 52.88 18.36 -12.84
N GLU A 7 51.82 17.55 -12.97
CA GLU A 7 50.50 18.05 -13.36
C GLU A 7 49.89 18.88 -12.21
N PRO A 8 49.33 20.07 -12.50
CA PRO A 8 48.69 20.87 -11.49
C PRO A 8 47.51 20.09 -10.88
N PRO A 9 47.27 20.20 -9.57
CA PRO A 9 46.21 19.46 -8.90
C PRO A 9 44.80 19.57 -9.48
N GLN A 10 44.48 20.70 -10.12
CA GLN A 10 43.22 20.89 -10.83
C GLN A 10 43.02 19.87 -11.96
N VAL A 11 44.10 19.47 -12.65
CA VAL A 11 44.08 18.46 -13.73
C VAL A 11 43.77 17.07 -13.19
N ILE A 12 44.25 16.75 -11.98
CA ILE A 12 43.94 15.49 -11.31
C ILE A 12 42.45 15.42 -10.95
N LYS A 13 41.84 16.54 -10.51
CA LYS A 13 40.40 16.62 -10.21
C LYS A 13 39.53 16.40 -11.46
N GLU A 14 39.96 16.89 -12.63
CA GLU A 14 39.28 16.67 -13.91
C GLU A 14 39.22 15.18 -14.30
N HIS A 15 40.20 14.37 -13.89
CA HIS A 15 40.16 12.91 -14.09
C HIS A 15 39.12 12.18 -13.24
N PHE A 16 38.55 12.86 -12.24
CA PHE A 16 37.49 12.30 -11.41
C PHE A 16 36.07 12.65 -11.87
N GLN A 17 35.92 13.46 -12.91
CA GLN A 17 34.61 13.89 -13.44
C GLN A 17 33.86 12.74 -14.12
N ASN A 18 32.53 12.72 -13.97
CA ASN A 18 31.61 11.70 -14.51
C ASN A 18 31.87 10.26 -14.00
N ASN A 19 32.52 10.10 -12.85
CA ASN A 19 32.75 8.78 -12.28
C ASN A 19 31.55 8.31 -11.47
N GLN A 20 30.99 7.19 -11.88
CA GLN A 20 29.96 6.46 -11.16
C GLN A 20 30.45 5.06 -10.87
N LEU A 21 30.07 4.54 -9.70
CA LEU A 21 30.33 3.15 -9.32
C LEU A 21 29.00 2.41 -9.23
N THR A 22 28.87 1.30 -9.96
CA THR A 22 27.65 0.51 -9.97
C THR A 22 27.90 -0.89 -9.40
N ILE A 23 27.06 -1.31 -8.44
CA ILE A 23 27.08 -2.65 -7.82
C ILE A 23 25.65 -3.20 -7.82
N GLN A 24 25.41 -4.32 -8.52
CA GLN A 24 24.09 -4.98 -8.55
C GLN A 24 22.91 -4.03 -8.88
N GLY A 25 23.12 -3.10 -9.82
CA GLY A 25 22.12 -2.11 -10.25
C GLY A 25 22.04 -0.84 -9.38
N TRP A 26 22.72 -0.80 -8.24
CA TRP A 26 22.86 0.40 -7.41
C TRP A 26 24.00 1.27 -7.93
N THR A 27 23.77 2.56 -8.11
CA THR A 27 24.76 3.50 -8.66
C THR A 27 25.09 4.58 -7.64
N PHE A 28 26.39 4.83 -7.44
CA PHE A 28 26.93 5.81 -6.50
C PHE A 28 27.72 6.87 -7.25
N ASP A 29 27.54 8.14 -6.87
CA ASP A 29 28.16 9.28 -7.53
C ASP A 29 29.52 9.62 -6.91
N LEU A 30 30.59 9.30 -7.63
CA LEU A 30 31.96 9.62 -7.21
C LEU A 30 32.47 10.91 -7.84
N ASN A 31 31.66 11.65 -8.61
CA ASN A 31 32.06 12.92 -9.20
C ASN A 31 32.23 13.99 -8.10
N PRO A 32 33.43 14.59 -7.94
CA PRO A 32 33.68 15.61 -6.92
C PRO A 32 32.77 16.83 -6.97
N ASP A 33 32.18 17.13 -8.13
CA ASP A 33 31.24 18.25 -8.30
C ASP A 33 29.87 17.98 -7.65
N ASN A 34 29.56 16.71 -7.38
CA ASN A 34 28.31 16.27 -6.76
C ASN A 34 28.48 15.79 -5.31
N TRP A 35 29.68 15.89 -4.76
CA TRP A 35 29.99 15.46 -3.39
C TRP A 35 29.19 16.24 -2.35
N ARG A 36 28.94 15.60 -1.20
CA ARG A 36 28.44 16.28 0.00
C ARG A 36 29.54 17.21 0.51
N GLN A 37 29.21 18.49 0.70
CA GLN A 37 30.12 19.51 1.21
C GLN A 37 29.39 20.42 2.19
N GLY A 38 30.09 20.91 3.22
CA GLY A 38 29.54 21.85 4.20
C GLY A 38 28.55 21.21 5.19
N THR A 39 28.50 19.88 5.24
CA THR A 39 27.68 19.09 6.16
C THR A 39 28.46 18.63 7.40
N GLY A 40 29.74 19.01 7.51
CA GLY A 40 30.60 18.65 8.62
C GLY A 40 30.98 17.16 8.57
N ASP A 41 30.46 16.39 9.53
CA ASP A 41 30.83 14.98 9.70
C ASP A 41 30.31 14.03 8.61
N THR A 42 29.50 14.54 7.67
CA THR A 42 28.99 13.76 6.52
C THR A 42 29.49 14.26 5.15
N ASP A 43 30.53 15.09 5.08
CA ASP A 43 31.11 15.47 3.78
C ASP A 43 31.71 14.25 3.07
N THR A 44 31.62 14.20 1.75
CA THR A 44 32.15 13.07 0.98
C THR A 44 33.67 13.10 1.00
N VAL A 45 34.29 11.94 1.25
CA VAL A 45 35.76 11.79 1.21
C VAL A 45 36.11 10.57 0.39
N LEU A 46 37.05 10.70 -0.54
CA LEU A 46 37.60 9.61 -1.32
C LEU A 46 39.03 9.31 -0.87
N LEU A 47 39.30 8.08 -0.47
CA LEU A 47 40.58 7.61 0.02
C LEU A 47 41.14 6.55 -0.92
N PHE A 48 42.44 6.68 -1.23
CA PHE A 48 43.23 5.68 -1.93
C PHE A 48 44.35 5.20 -1.01
N LYS A 49 44.49 3.89 -0.85
CA LYS A 49 45.50 3.29 0.02
C LYS A 49 46.31 2.24 -0.72
N PHE A 50 47.60 2.51 -0.85
CA PHE A 50 48.58 1.61 -1.48
C PHE A 50 49.87 1.44 -0.66
N LEU A 51 49.90 1.94 0.58
CA LEU A 51 50.99 1.71 1.53
C LEU A 51 50.75 0.42 2.33
N ASP A 52 51.82 -0.32 2.62
CA ASP A 52 51.82 -1.54 3.44
C ASP A 52 51.73 -1.23 4.96
N LYS A 53 50.75 -0.42 5.34
CA LYS A 53 50.48 0.02 6.72
C LYS A 53 48.96 0.04 6.97
N PRO A 54 48.42 -0.20 8.18
CA PRO A 54 46.99 -0.06 8.42
C PRO A 54 46.50 1.35 8.05
N LEU A 55 45.31 1.46 7.45
CA LEU A 55 44.76 2.76 7.04
C LEU A 55 44.64 3.70 8.24
N ILE A 56 44.21 3.18 9.41
CA ILE A 56 44.07 4.00 10.61
C ILE A 56 45.39 4.64 11.06
N ASP A 57 46.51 3.94 10.89
CA ASP A 57 47.83 4.45 11.26
C ASP A 57 48.39 5.44 10.22
N ILE A 58 47.88 5.40 8.99
CA ILE A 58 48.16 6.41 7.96
C ILE A 58 47.32 7.66 8.26
N LEU A 59 46.03 7.49 8.59
CA LEU A 59 45.14 8.60 8.91
C LEU A 59 45.65 9.40 10.12
N LYS A 60 46.20 8.75 11.15
CA LYS A 60 46.75 9.43 12.34
C LYS A 60 47.99 10.28 12.06
N ASP A 61 48.73 9.98 11.00
CA ASP A 61 49.98 10.64 10.65
C ASP A 61 49.86 11.33 9.27
N THR A 62 49.49 12.61 9.29
CA THR A 62 49.26 13.41 8.07
C THR A 62 50.53 13.58 7.23
N ALA A 63 51.73 13.28 7.75
CA ALA A 63 52.96 13.28 6.96
C ALA A 63 53.01 12.09 5.96
N LEU A 64 52.16 11.08 6.14
CA LEU A 64 52.00 9.96 5.21
C LEU A 64 50.95 10.23 4.12
N TRP A 65 50.29 11.39 4.16
CA TRP A 65 49.29 11.77 3.16
C TRP A 65 49.99 12.41 1.97
N GLU A 66 49.58 12.02 0.77
CA GLU A 66 50.09 12.63 -0.45
C GLU A 66 49.47 14.02 -0.63
N GLN A 67 50.31 15.06 -0.58
CA GLN A 67 49.93 16.47 -0.83
C GLN A 67 48.65 16.92 -0.09
N PRO A 68 48.61 16.87 1.26
CA PRO A 68 47.42 17.21 2.02
C PRO A 68 46.98 18.67 1.85
N GLU A 69 47.91 19.59 1.59
CA GLU A 69 47.66 21.00 1.22
C GLU A 69 46.99 21.19 -0.14
N VAL A 70 46.90 20.12 -0.94
CA VAL A 70 46.28 20.14 -2.26
C VAL A 70 44.90 19.48 -2.22
N PHE A 71 44.84 18.26 -1.67
CA PHE A 71 43.63 17.44 -1.73
C PHE A 71 42.67 17.69 -0.57
N VAL A 72 43.12 18.35 0.50
CA VAL A 72 42.34 18.54 1.72
C VAL A 72 42.28 20.01 2.11
N GLY A 73 43.42 20.60 2.45
CA GLY A 73 43.48 21.96 2.96
C GLY A 73 43.54 22.99 1.83
N THR A 74 42.40 23.48 1.39
CA THR A 74 42.31 24.40 0.24
C THR A 74 42.34 25.88 0.64
N ALA A 75 42.31 26.18 1.94
CA ALA A 75 42.44 27.55 2.44
C ALA A 75 43.74 28.23 1.95
N THR A 76 43.62 29.51 1.61
CA THR A 76 44.75 30.35 1.21
C THR A 76 45.68 30.66 2.39
N ASP A 77 45.09 30.93 3.56
CA ASP A 77 45.81 31.12 4.82
C ASP A 77 46.43 29.81 5.34
N ALA A 78 47.67 29.87 5.81
CA ALA A 78 48.40 28.67 6.22
C ALA A 78 47.89 28.06 7.53
N ASP A 79 47.46 28.88 8.49
CA ASP A 79 46.97 28.40 9.78
C ASP A 79 45.57 27.78 9.62
N GLU A 80 44.70 28.40 8.83
CA GLU A 80 43.40 27.82 8.48
C GLU A 80 43.55 26.51 7.69
N ARG A 81 44.49 26.45 6.74
CA ARG A 81 44.78 25.23 5.99
C ARG A 81 45.19 24.06 6.89
N VAL A 82 46.00 24.33 7.91
CA VAL A 82 46.39 23.32 8.91
C VAL A 82 45.18 22.87 9.74
N LYS A 83 44.24 23.76 10.06
CA LYS A 83 43.01 23.41 10.78
C LYS A 83 42.11 22.51 9.93
N GLU A 84 41.93 22.82 8.64
CA GLU A 84 41.15 21.99 7.70
C GLU A 84 41.69 20.56 7.62
N ILE A 85 43.01 20.41 7.42
CA ILE A 85 43.67 19.09 7.37
C ILE A 85 43.47 18.32 8.68
N LYS A 86 43.62 19.00 9.83
CA LYS A 86 43.40 18.37 11.15
C LYS A 86 41.95 17.96 11.36
N ALA A 87 40.99 18.77 10.95
CA ALA A 87 39.57 18.45 11.07
C ALA A 87 39.20 17.19 10.27
N VAL A 88 39.68 17.09 9.02
CA VAL A 88 39.48 15.89 8.19
C VAL A 88 40.18 14.68 8.80
N ARG A 89 41.42 14.84 9.29
CA ARG A 89 42.14 13.79 10.01
C ARG A 89 41.34 13.27 11.20
N ASP A 90 40.93 14.14 12.11
CA ASP A 90 40.26 13.77 13.36
C ASP A 90 38.94 13.05 13.08
N ARG A 91 38.19 13.55 12.10
CA ARG A 91 36.95 12.92 11.63
C ARG A 91 37.19 11.52 11.05
N LEU A 92 38.16 11.36 10.15
CA LEU A 92 38.43 10.05 9.54
C LEU A 92 38.97 9.05 10.57
N VAL A 93 39.84 9.49 11.48
CA VAL A 93 40.33 8.66 12.59
C VAL A 93 39.15 8.21 13.46
N ALA A 94 38.29 9.13 13.90
CA ALA A 94 37.11 8.79 14.70
C ALA A 94 36.17 7.83 13.97
N PHE A 95 35.92 8.05 12.68
CA PHE A 95 35.05 7.20 11.86
C PHE A 95 35.55 5.75 11.82
N PHE A 96 36.83 5.52 11.54
CA PHE A 96 37.40 4.17 11.48
C PHE A 96 37.59 3.55 12.87
N GLU A 97 37.95 4.33 13.90
CA GLU A 97 38.04 3.83 15.28
C GLU A 97 36.68 3.38 15.80
N ASN A 98 35.61 4.14 15.54
CA ASN A 98 34.25 3.74 15.90
C ASN A 98 33.85 2.45 15.17
N ALA A 99 34.11 2.32 13.88
CA ALA A 99 33.83 1.08 13.15
C ALA A 99 34.60 -0.13 13.72
N ILE A 100 35.89 0.04 14.06
CA ILE A 100 36.70 -1.00 14.69
C ILE A 100 36.15 -1.35 16.08
N ALA A 101 35.76 -0.36 16.88
CA ALA A 101 35.19 -0.59 18.20
C ALA A 101 33.86 -1.35 18.10
N THR A 102 32.92 -0.88 17.29
CA THR A 102 31.60 -1.51 17.09
C THR A 102 31.73 -2.94 16.58
N ALA A 103 32.58 -3.19 15.58
CA ALA A 103 32.76 -4.53 15.03
C ALA A 103 33.31 -5.55 16.06
N ASN A 104 34.03 -5.07 17.08
CA ASN A 104 34.63 -5.91 18.12
C ASN A 104 33.85 -5.90 19.45
N ASP A 105 32.76 -5.12 19.57
CA ASP A 105 31.95 -5.06 20.78
C ASP A 105 30.95 -6.22 20.82
N PRO A 106 31.10 -7.20 21.74
CA PRO A 106 30.16 -8.31 21.86
C PRO A 106 28.75 -7.86 22.28
N ASN A 107 28.58 -6.65 22.81
CA ASN A 107 27.29 -6.11 23.25
C ASN A 107 26.56 -5.28 22.19
N ALA A 108 27.23 -4.91 21.08
CA ALA A 108 26.58 -4.21 19.98
C ALA A 108 25.50 -5.08 19.32
N ALA A 109 24.52 -4.48 18.63
CA ALA A 109 23.56 -5.25 17.86
C ALA A 109 24.26 -5.97 16.69
N GLU A 110 23.73 -7.13 16.28
CA GLU A 110 24.30 -7.90 15.16
C GLU A 110 24.35 -7.07 13.87
N LYS A 111 23.26 -6.34 13.56
CA LYS A 111 23.20 -5.37 12.44
C LYS A 111 24.39 -4.41 12.49
N ASP A 112 24.67 -3.81 13.64
CA ASP A 112 25.70 -2.78 13.79
C ASP A 112 27.11 -3.35 13.62
N ARG A 113 27.36 -4.54 14.20
CA ARG A 113 28.63 -5.25 14.00
C ARG A 113 28.83 -5.60 12.54
N ASP A 114 27.81 -6.12 11.87
CA ASP A 114 27.88 -6.51 10.46
C ASP A 114 28.11 -5.30 9.56
N ASN A 115 27.43 -4.19 9.82
CA ASN A 115 27.63 -2.92 9.13
C ASN A 115 29.05 -2.38 9.32
N ALA A 116 29.60 -2.49 10.52
CA ALA A 116 30.93 -1.96 10.85
C ALA A 116 32.08 -2.87 10.38
N ALA A 117 31.86 -4.18 10.25
CA ALA A 117 32.91 -5.15 9.99
C ALA A 117 33.73 -4.89 8.70
N PRO A 118 33.14 -4.53 7.54
CA PRO A 118 33.92 -4.19 6.36
C PRO A 118 34.83 -2.98 6.57
N LEU A 119 34.34 -1.92 7.21
CA LEU A 119 35.13 -0.73 7.52
C LEU A 119 36.25 -1.04 8.52
N ALA A 120 35.97 -1.85 9.54
CA ALA A 120 36.98 -2.28 10.50
C ALA A 120 38.13 -3.01 9.80
N ARG A 121 37.82 -3.92 8.86
CA ARG A 121 38.84 -4.61 8.04
C ARG A 121 39.65 -3.65 7.17
N VAL A 122 38.99 -2.69 6.52
CA VAL A 122 39.67 -1.64 5.71
C VAL A 122 40.59 -0.79 6.58
N GLY A 123 40.13 -0.39 7.77
CA GLY A 123 40.86 0.45 8.71
C GLY A 123 42.08 -0.22 9.32
N SER A 124 41.95 -1.48 9.75
CA SER A 124 42.97 -2.18 10.55
C SER A 124 43.94 -3.06 9.74
N SER A 125 43.59 -3.44 8.52
CA SER A 125 44.40 -4.39 7.74
C SER A 125 45.62 -3.74 7.11
N THR A 126 46.80 -4.33 7.36
CA THR A 126 48.03 -4.03 6.62
C THR A 126 47.92 -4.44 5.15
N PHE A 127 47.19 -5.51 4.85
CA PHE A 127 47.11 -6.13 3.52
C PHE A 127 46.05 -5.55 2.60
N TRP A 128 45.09 -4.80 3.14
CA TRP A 128 44.10 -4.16 2.29
C TRP A 128 44.77 -3.05 1.47
N SER A 129 44.57 -3.03 0.17
CA SER A 129 44.86 -1.90 -0.71
C SER A 129 43.65 -1.67 -1.59
N GLY A 130 43.45 -0.44 -2.05
CA GLY A 130 42.28 -0.11 -2.87
C GLY A 130 41.78 1.31 -2.66
N MET A 131 40.51 1.50 -2.98
CA MET A 131 39.80 2.77 -2.82
C MET A 131 38.57 2.60 -1.93
N ILE A 132 38.28 3.64 -1.15
CA ILE A 132 37.04 3.75 -0.40
C ILE A 132 36.56 5.20 -0.43
N ALA A 133 35.30 5.39 -0.80
CA ALA A 133 34.59 6.65 -0.74
C ALA A 133 33.59 6.59 0.42
N LEU A 134 33.54 7.65 1.23
CA LEU A 134 32.67 7.79 2.39
C LEU A 134 31.57 8.82 2.11
N ASN A 135 30.38 8.60 2.64
CA ASN A 135 29.21 9.49 2.52
C ASN A 135 28.89 9.85 1.07
N VAL A 136 28.66 8.82 0.25
CA VAL A 136 28.51 8.96 -1.20
C VAL A 136 27.04 9.10 -1.58
N LYS A 137 26.70 10.16 -2.30
CA LYS A 137 25.35 10.37 -2.82
C LYS A 137 25.02 9.34 -3.90
N LEU A 138 23.74 9.02 -4.00
CA LEU A 138 23.19 8.28 -5.11
C LEU A 138 22.67 9.29 -6.15
N PRO A 139 22.96 9.13 -7.45
CA PRO A 139 22.36 9.97 -8.48
C PRO A 139 20.83 9.89 -8.43
N VAL A 140 20.15 11.05 -8.47
CA VAL A 140 18.68 11.11 -8.43
C VAL A 140 18.09 10.40 -9.66
N GLY A 141 17.16 9.46 -9.45
CA GLY A 141 16.43 8.76 -10.50
C GLY A 141 17.18 7.63 -11.21
N THR A 142 18.48 7.47 -10.97
CA THR A 142 19.32 6.39 -11.54
C THR A 142 20.19 5.67 -10.50
N GLY A 143 20.13 6.10 -9.23
CA GLY A 143 20.91 5.54 -8.14
C GLY A 143 20.37 4.20 -7.63
N MET A 144 19.06 3.98 -7.71
CA MET A 144 18.42 2.71 -7.33
C MET A 144 18.19 1.79 -8.55
N PRO A 145 18.16 0.45 -8.34
CA PRO A 145 17.67 -0.49 -9.34
C PRO A 145 16.24 -0.15 -9.81
N PRO A 146 15.88 -0.44 -11.07
CA PRO A 146 14.55 -0.11 -11.61
C PRO A 146 13.38 -0.60 -10.75
N ASP A 147 13.45 -1.82 -10.21
CA ASP A 147 12.40 -2.44 -9.39
C ASP A 147 12.15 -1.70 -8.07
N LEU A 148 13.14 -0.94 -7.59
CA LEU A 148 13.09 -0.17 -6.35
C LEU A 148 12.91 1.33 -6.58
N LYS A 149 12.83 1.79 -7.83
CA LYS A 149 12.85 3.22 -8.14
C LYS A 149 11.71 4.00 -7.45
N ALA A 150 10.54 3.38 -7.24
CA ALA A 150 9.44 4.02 -6.51
C ALA A 150 9.74 4.27 -5.02
N LEU A 151 10.71 3.56 -4.42
CA LEU A 151 11.17 3.86 -3.06
C LEU A 151 11.76 5.26 -2.95
N GLU A 152 12.40 5.78 -4.02
CA GLU A 152 12.93 7.13 -3.99
C GLU A 152 11.83 8.10 -3.54
N CYS A 153 10.61 7.98 -4.04
CA CYS A 153 9.49 8.87 -3.71
C CYS A 153 9.04 8.81 -2.24
N GLY A 154 9.42 7.77 -1.50
CA GLY A 154 9.17 7.65 -0.06
C GLY A 154 10.27 8.23 0.82
N ILE A 155 11.42 8.60 0.26
CA ILE A 155 12.55 9.20 1.00
C ILE A 155 12.23 10.66 1.33
N GLN A 156 11.92 10.95 2.60
CA GLN A 156 11.60 12.31 3.06
C GLN A 156 12.87 13.13 3.29
N ASP A 157 13.82 12.57 4.04
CA ASP A 157 15.11 13.19 4.30
C ASP A 157 16.13 12.84 3.21
N ARG A 158 16.10 13.61 2.13
CA ARG A 158 17.02 13.45 0.98
C ARG A 158 18.47 13.74 1.33
N ASP A 159 18.70 14.64 2.28
CA ASP A 159 20.05 14.99 2.70
C ASP A 159 20.68 13.87 3.53
N ASN A 160 19.87 13.01 4.17
CA ASN A 160 20.35 11.80 4.83
C ASN A 160 20.27 10.51 3.99
N PHE A 161 19.89 10.61 2.71
CA PHE A 161 19.90 9.47 1.79
C PHE A 161 21.23 9.34 1.03
N TYR A 162 22.15 8.55 1.58
CA TYR A 162 23.49 8.33 1.00
C TYR A 162 24.07 6.97 1.43
N ALA A 163 25.07 6.49 0.69
CA ALA A 163 25.87 5.35 1.12
C ALA A 163 26.93 5.80 2.13
N GLN A 164 26.95 5.19 3.32
CA GLN A 164 27.97 5.47 4.33
C GLN A 164 29.38 5.21 3.78
N TYR A 165 29.53 4.15 2.98
CA TYR A 165 30.74 3.90 2.23
C TYR A 165 30.50 3.06 0.97
N VAL A 166 31.36 3.23 -0.02
CA VAL A 166 31.48 2.33 -1.17
C VAL A 166 32.95 2.25 -1.59
N GLY A 167 33.43 1.08 -2.00
CA GLY A 167 34.83 0.88 -2.30
C GLY A 167 35.12 -0.29 -3.21
N SER A 168 36.38 -0.38 -3.59
CA SER A 168 36.95 -1.48 -4.36
C SER A 168 38.23 -1.93 -3.71
N ASN A 169 38.39 -3.25 -3.59
CA ASN A 169 39.70 -3.83 -3.31
C ASN A 169 40.62 -3.62 -4.52
N GLY A 170 41.92 -3.51 -4.27
CA GLY A 170 42.96 -3.42 -5.28
C GLY A 170 42.89 -4.62 -6.23
N THR A 171 42.99 -4.36 -7.52
CA THR A 171 42.90 -5.41 -8.54
C THR A 171 44.14 -6.31 -8.47
N PRO A 172 43.99 -7.62 -8.22
CA PRO A 172 45.10 -8.54 -8.35
C PRO A 172 45.62 -8.54 -9.79
N ILE A 173 46.93 -8.40 -9.97
CA ILE A 173 47.57 -8.55 -11.29
C ILE A 173 48.43 -9.80 -11.21
N LEU A 174 48.05 -10.82 -11.97
CA LEU A 174 48.76 -12.11 -11.98
C LEU A 174 49.42 -12.34 -13.34
N PRO A 175 50.63 -12.94 -13.38
CA PRO A 175 51.22 -13.40 -14.62
C PRO A 175 50.47 -14.64 -15.13
N GLN A 176 49.82 -14.55 -16.29
CA GLN A 176 49.26 -15.68 -17.03
C GLN A 176 49.92 -15.76 -18.41
N ASN A 177 50.54 -16.90 -18.73
CA ASN A 177 51.22 -17.15 -20.02
C ASN A 177 52.24 -16.06 -20.42
N GLY A 178 52.95 -15.47 -19.45
CA GLY A 178 53.94 -14.41 -19.70
C GLY A 178 53.34 -13.01 -19.91
N GLN A 179 52.02 -12.84 -19.73
CA GLN A 179 51.35 -11.54 -19.72
C GLN A 179 50.78 -11.23 -18.34
N LEU A 180 50.77 -9.95 -17.97
CA LEU A 180 50.10 -9.49 -16.76
C LEU A 180 48.60 -9.39 -17.03
N VAL A 181 47.81 -10.22 -16.35
CA VAL A 181 46.35 -10.24 -16.44
C VAL A 181 45.80 -9.73 -15.12
N ALA A 182 45.00 -8.67 -15.21
CA ALA A 182 44.24 -8.17 -14.08
C ALA A 182 43.03 -9.09 -13.83
N GLU A 183 42.82 -9.50 -12.58
CA GLU A 183 41.60 -10.19 -12.17
C GLU A 183 40.43 -9.20 -12.01
N GLN A 184 39.24 -9.70 -11.65
CA GLN A 184 38.13 -8.82 -11.32
C GLN A 184 38.32 -8.19 -9.94
N SER A 185 38.24 -6.87 -9.86
CA SER A 185 38.16 -6.16 -8.59
C SER A 185 36.85 -6.48 -7.88
N SER A 186 36.92 -6.73 -6.58
CA SER A 186 35.74 -6.95 -5.75
C SER A 186 35.29 -5.63 -5.11
N LEU A 187 34.01 -5.30 -5.26
CA LEU A 187 33.39 -4.11 -4.73
C LEU A 187 32.70 -4.38 -3.38
N PHE A 188 32.58 -3.35 -2.56
CA PHE A 188 31.89 -3.43 -1.27
C PHE A 188 31.27 -2.07 -0.92
N GLY A 189 30.28 -2.06 -0.04
CA GLY A 189 29.59 -0.83 0.33
C GLY A 189 28.48 -1.04 1.35
N LEU A 190 27.98 0.07 1.88
CA LEU A 190 26.82 0.10 2.76
C LEU A 190 26.02 1.36 2.47
N LEU A 191 24.72 1.15 2.28
CA LEU A 191 23.68 2.16 2.43
C LEU A 191 22.80 1.71 3.59
N ASP A 192 22.61 2.57 4.58
CA ASP A 192 21.76 2.35 5.74
C ASP A 192 21.02 3.66 6.02
N TYR A 193 19.81 3.76 5.49
CA TYR A 193 18.93 4.91 5.62
C TYR A 193 17.87 4.61 6.66
N GLU A 194 17.61 5.58 7.54
CA GLU A 194 16.56 5.52 8.55
C GLU A 194 15.86 6.88 8.64
N ASP A 195 14.54 6.86 8.76
CA ASP A 195 13.70 8.03 8.91
C ASP A 195 12.46 7.69 9.75
N ASN A 196 12.30 8.41 10.86
CA ASN A 196 11.19 8.23 11.79
C ASN A 196 10.09 9.29 11.62
N SER A 197 10.19 10.15 10.61
CA SER A 197 9.10 11.06 10.26
C SER A 197 7.85 10.25 9.90
N VAL A 198 6.66 10.86 9.93
CA VAL A 198 5.47 10.24 9.36
C VAL A 198 4.77 11.32 8.54
N PRO A 199 4.80 11.24 7.21
CA PRO A 199 4.23 12.30 6.38
C PRO A 199 2.74 12.49 6.62
N GLU A 200 2.30 13.75 6.47
CA GLU A 200 0.89 14.11 6.48
C GLU A 200 0.21 13.58 5.21
N THR A 201 -1.04 13.17 5.32
CA THR A 201 -1.79 12.70 4.16
C THR A 201 -2.35 13.85 3.34
N GLY A 202 -2.41 13.66 2.02
CA GLY A 202 -3.17 14.54 1.14
C GLY A 202 -4.70 14.37 1.31
N PRO A 203 -5.51 15.10 0.53
CA PRO A 203 -6.99 15.07 0.63
C PRO A 203 -7.62 13.67 0.46
N LEU A 204 -6.94 12.78 -0.26
CA LEU A 204 -7.34 11.39 -0.45
C LEU A 204 -7.04 10.47 0.75
N GLY A 205 -6.35 10.96 1.78
CA GLY A 205 -6.06 10.19 2.99
C GLY A 205 -4.89 9.21 2.86
N TYR A 206 -3.99 9.43 1.89
CA TYR A 206 -2.83 8.56 1.67
C TYR A 206 -1.52 9.32 1.78
N ALA A 207 -0.50 8.64 2.32
CA ALA A 207 0.90 9.07 2.31
C ALA A 207 1.82 7.84 2.25
N PHE A 208 3.03 8.05 1.73
CA PHE A 208 4.03 6.99 1.59
C PHE A 208 5.37 7.46 2.13
N GLN A 209 6.07 6.54 2.80
CA GLN A 209 7.39 6.77 3.35
C GLN A 209 8.23 5.50 3.31
N VAL A 210 9.53 5.65 3.10
CA VAL A 210 10.52 4.63 3.44
C VAL A 210 11.04 4.93 4.85
N ALA A 211 10.70 4.10 5.83
CA ALA A 211 11.16 4.26 7.20
C ALA A 211 12.60 3.78 7.38
N ASN A 212 12.98 2.71 6.67
CA ASN A 212 14.37 2.33 6.55
C ASN A 212 14.68 1.63 5.22
N LEU A 213 15.96 1.70 4.83
CA LEU A 213 16.51 0.97 3.71
C LEU A 213 17.98 0.66 3.98
N ARG A 214 18.29 -0.62 4.12
CA ARG A 214 19.65 -1.14 4.30
C ARG A 214 20.02 -2.00 3.10
N VAL A 215 21.20 -1.73 2.54
CA VAL A 215 21.81 -2.53 1.48
C VAL A 215 23.31 -2.64 1.75
N GLN A 216 23.78 -3.87 1.98
CA GLN A 216 25.19 -4.14 2.21
C GLN A 216 25.78 -4.96 1.06
N PHE A 217 26.89 -4.48 0.50
CA PHE A 217 27.61 -5.13 -0.57
C PHE A 217 28.94 -5.70 -0.07
N GLN A 218 29.21 -6.96 -0.41
CA GLN A 218 30.52 -7.57 -0.24
C GLN A 218 30.81 -8.44 -1.46
N ASN A 219 32.06 -8.43 -1.92
CA ASN A 219 32.49 -9.20 -3.10
C ASN A 219 31.63 -8.95 -4.35
N SER A 220 31.22 -7.69 -4.56
CA SER A 220 30.35 -7.25 -5.67
C SER A 220 28.93 -7.86 -5.66
N GLN A 221 28.50 -8.39 -4.52
CA GLN A 221 27.17 -8.99 -4.33
C GLN A 221 26.43 -8.32 -3.17
N ILE A 222 25.09 -8.34 -3.21
CA ILE A 222 24.26 -7.94 -2.07
C ILE A 222 24.34 -9.07 -1.03
N THR A 223 24.75 -8.73 0.19
CA THR A 223 24.89 -9.66 1.33
C THR A 223 23.86 -9.42 2.42
N ALA A 224 23.29 -8.22 2.48
CA ALA A 224 22.15 -7.91 3.31
C ALA A 224 21.27 -6.90 2.58
N PHE A 225 19.96 -7.14 2.60
CA PHE A 225 18.94 -6.20 2.17
C PHE A 225 17.80 -6.24 3.17
N SER A 226 17.38 -5.07 3.64
CA SER A 226 16.14 -4.93 4.39
C SER A 226 15.57 -3.54 4.13
N SER A 227 14.25 -3.44 4.06
CA SER A 227 13.57 -2.16 4.00
C SER A 227 12.28 -2.23 4.80
N GLU A 228 11.89 -1.11 5.39
CA GLU A 228 10.56 -0.92 5.95
C GLU A 228 9.95 0.28 5.26
N VAL A 229 8.76 0.08 4.70
CA VAL A 229 7.99 1.16 4.08
C VAL A 229 6.62 1.26 4.72
N ASN A 230 6.17 2.49 4.88
CA ASN A 230 4.93 2.84 5.54
C ASN A 230 3.96 3.40 4.51
N LEU A 231 2.75 2.83 4.45
CA LEU A 231 1.62 3.37 3.72
C LEU A 231 0.58 3.84 4.74
N THR A 232 0.36 5.15 4.82
CA THR A 232 -0.72 5.71 5.63
C THR A 232 -2.03 5.58 4.87
N LEU A 233 -3.06 5.04 5.53
CA LEU A 233 -4.41 4.81 5.00
C LEU A 233 -5.46 5.51 5.86
N ASP A 234 -5.44 6.84 5.91
CA ASP A 234 -6.42 7.64 6.68
C ASP A 234 -7.83 7.60 6.08
N LYS A 235 -7.95 7.13 4.83
CA LYS A 235 -9.24 6.81 4.20
C LYS A 235 -9.22 5.45 3.53
N LEU A 236 -10.36 4.76 3.57
CA LEU A 236 -10.65 3.58 2.76
C LEU A 236 -12.09 3.71 2.26
N PHE A 237 -12.30 3.48 0.97
CA PHE A 237 -13.61 3.69 0.31
C PHE A 237 -14.16 5.12 0.56
N ASP A 238 -13.26 6.11 0.48
CA ASP A 238 -13.47 7.54 0.76
C ASP A 238 -13.97 7.91 2.16
N GLU A 239 -14.01 6.95 3.09
CA GLU A 239 -14.42 7.17 4.47
C GLU A 239 -13.20 7.15 5.41
N ALA A 240 -13.25 7.98 6.46
CA ALA A 240 -12.17 8.09 7.42
C ALA A 240 -11.96 6.78 8.20
N THR A 241 -10.70 6.44 8.47
CA THR A 241 -10.33 5.21 9.17
C THR A 241 -9.66 5.49 10.51
N GLN A 242 -9.73 4.50 11.38
CA GLN A 242 -8.93 4.40 12.60
C GLN A 242 -8.35 2.99 12.72
N LEU A 243 -7.03 2.88 12.67
CA LEU A 243 -6.30 1.62 12.85
C LEU A 243 -6.38 1.20 14.32
N LEU A 244 -7.07 0.10 14.55
CA LEU A 244 -7.20 -0.49 15.88
C LEU A 244 -5.85 -1.01 16.35
N ASN A 245 -5.59 -0.86 17.65
CA ASN A 245 -4.34 -1.25 18.30
C ASN A 245 -3.07 -0.55 17.72
N SER A 246 -3.24 0.58 17.01
CA SER A 246 -2.11 1.36 16.51
C SER A 246 -1.27 1.95 17.64
N ARG A 247 0.02 1.57 17.67
CA ARG A 247 0.99 2.09 18.66
C ARG A 247 1.35 3.56 18.43
N SER A 248 1.35 4.01 17.19
CA SER A 248 1.65 5.40 16.82
C SER A 248 0.41 6.30 16.84
N GLY A 249 -0.78 5.72 16.98
CA GLY A 249 -2.05 6.42 16.78
C GLY A 249 -2.31 6.81 15.31
N ARG A 250 -1.45 6.38 14.38
CA ARG A 250 -1.58 6.63 12.93
C ARG A 250 -2.09 5.39 12.21
N ASN A 251 -2.74 5.61 11.06
CA ASN A 251 -3.33 4.56 10.22
C ASN A 251 -2.30 3.94 9.27
N ILE A 252 -1.21 3.37 9.80
CA ILE A 252 -0.07 2.92 9.01
C ILE A 252 -0.13 1.41 8.74
N VAL A 253 -0.08 1.05 7.46
CA VAL A 253 0.28 -0.30 7.00
C VAL A 253 1.79 -0.36 6.80
N ILE A 254 2.45 -1.29 7.48
CA ILE A 254 3.90 -1.51 7.36
C ILE A 254 4.16 -2.64 6.36
N LEU A 255 5.06 -2.42 5.41
CA LEU A 255 5.57 -3.46 4.53
C LEU A 255 7.07 -3.64 4.71
N GLN A 256 7.48 -4.89 4.89
CA GLN A 256 8.89 -5.27 5.02
C GLN A 256 9.43 -5.76 3.69
N GLY A 257 10.51 -5.15 3.23
CA GLY A 257 11.24 -5.46 2.02
C GLY A 257 12.30 -6.54 2.24
N PHE A 258 12.39 -7.49 1.32
CA PHE A 258 13.37 -8.57 1.29
C PHE A 258 13.82 -8.84 -0.16
N THR A 259 14.92 -9.58 -0.30
CA THR A 259 15.41 -10.06 -1.61
C THR A 259 15.14 -11.55 -1.77
N GLU A 260 14.78 -11.98 -2.98
CA GLU A 260 14.81 -13.39 -3.39
C GLU A 260 15.74 -13.56 -4.60
N GLU A 261 16.55 -14.61 -4.60
CA GLU A 261 17.40 -14.97 -5.73
C GLU A 261 16.76 -16.09 -6.54
N HIS A 262 16.50 -15.83 -7.82
CA HIS A 262 15.99 -16.83 -8.76
C HIS A 262 16.93 -16.89 -9.97
N ASN A 263 17.62 -18.03 -10.14
CA ASN A 263 18.58 -18.25 -11.24
C ASN A 263 19.70 -17.18 -11.33
N GLY A 264 20.21 -16.70 -10.19
CA GLY A 264 21.25 -15.66 -10.15
C GLY A 264 20.74 -14.24 -10.41
N VAL A 265 19.43 -14.03 -10.50
CA VAL A 265 18.80 -12.71 -10.58
C VAL A 265 18.15 -12.40 -9.24
N ILE A 266 18.54 -11.26 -8.66
CA ILE A 266 17.95 -10.73 -7.42
C ILE A 266 16.62 -10.06 -7.78
N THR A 267 15.58 -10.40 -7.04
CA THR A 267 14.25 -9.78 -7.10
C THR A 267 13.92 -9.22 -5.72
N TYR A 268 13.13 -8.14 -5.68
CA TYR A 268 12.74 -7.49 -4.44
C TYR A 268 11.26 -7.75 -4.16
N GLY A 269 10.97 -8.22 -2.95
CA GLY A 269 9.62 -8.48 -2.47
C GLY A 269 9.29 -7.60 -1.27
N PHE A 270 8.01 -7.23 -1.14
CA PHE A 270 7.49 -6.51 0.02
C PHE A 270 6.28 -7.25 0.57
N SER A 271 6.30 -7.54 1.88
CA SER A 271 5.20 -8.21 2.57
C SER A 271 4.69 -7.39 3.74
N PHE A 272 3.37 -7.40 3.90
CA PHE A 272 2.66 -6.84 5.04
C PHE A 272 3.17 -7.37 6.40
N SER A 273 3.24 -6.48 7.38
CA SER A 273 3.50 -6.78 8.80
C SER A 273 2.73 -5.80 9.70
N GLY A 274 2.41 -6.22 10.92
CA GLY A 274 1.80 -5.37 11.94
C GLY A 274 0.26 -5.44 12.03
N GLU A 275 -0.32 -4.38 12.59
CA GLU A 275 -1.77 -4.25 12.82
C GLU A 275 -2.52 -4.06 11.51
N ASN A 276 -3.76 -4.56 11.44
CA ASN A 276 -4.50 -4.62 10.18
C ASN A 276 -5.98 -4.29 10.21
N TYR A 277 -6.58 -3.96 11.36
CA TYR A 277 -8.00 -3.66 11.44
C TYR A 277 -8.24 -2.16 11.39
N PHE A 278 -8.74 -1.66 10.25
CA PHE A 278 -9.14 -0.26 10.09
C PHE A 278 -10.63 -0.13 10.39
N ALA A 279 -10.97 0.38 11.57
CA ALA A 279 -12.35 0.75 11.89
C ALA A 279 -12.78 2.00 11.11
N LEU A 280 -14.07 2.09 10.80
CA LEU A 280 -14.67 3.25 10.14
C LEU A 280 -15.77 3.84 11.04
N PRO A 281 -15.38 4.57 12.10
CA PRO A 281 -16.31 4.97 13.17
C PRO A 281 -17.46 5.87 12.67
N ASP A 282 -17.19 6.70 11.66
CA ASP A 282 -18.19 7.59 11.08
C ASP A 282 -19.00 6.93 9.95
N SER A 283 -18.65 5.71 9.54
CA SER A 283 -19.37 5.03 8.46
C SER A 283 -20.69 4.46 8.94
N HIS A 284 -21.74 4.69 8.16
CA HIS A 284 -23.05 4.03 8.34
C HIS A 284 -23.16 2.71 7.57
N ILE A 285 -22.12 2.32 6.85
CA ILE A 285 -22.13 1.17 5.93
C ILE A 285 -21.10 0.13 6.31
N LEU A 286 -19.89 0.55 6.71
CA LEU A 286 -18.79 -0.33 7.09
C LEU A 286 -18.56 -0.26 8.60
N ASN A 287 -18.35 -1.43 9.23
CA ASN A 287 -17.79 -1.51 10.58
C ASN A 287 -16.28 -1.29 10.50
N ASN A 288 -15.63 -2.14 9.70
CA ASN A 288 -14.20 -2.14 9.51
C ASN A 288 -13.81 -2.72 8.15
N VAL A 289 -12.60 -2.37 7.71
CA VAL A 289 -11.87 -3.05 6.64
C VAL A 289 -10.60 -3.59 7.26
N ASP A 290 -10.27 -4.84 6.98
CA ASP A 290 -8.98 -5.38 7.39
C ASP A 290 -8.07 -5.70 6.22
N ILE A 291 -6.76 -5.56 6.45
CA ILE A 291 -5.73 -5.85 5.46
C ILE A 291 -5.03 -7.16 5.84
N VAL A 292 -5.30 -8.22 5.08
CA VAL A 292 -4.69 -9.54 5.35
C VAL A 292 -3.37 -9.74 4.62
N LYS A 293 -3.13 -8.96 3.55
CA LYS A 293 -1.89 -8.94 2.79
C LYS A 293 -1.76 -7.61 2.06
N ALA A 294 -0.53 -7.14 1.96
CA ALA A 294 -0.14 -6.00 1.13
C ALA A 294 1.17 -6.33 0.42
N THR A 295 1.32 -5.81 -0.79
CA THR A 295 2.57 -5.84 -1.56
C THR A 295 2.84 -4.45 -2.13
N PHE A 296 4.12 -4.13 -2.36
CA PHE A 296 4.55 -2.91 -3.02
C PHE A 296 5.44 -3.26 -4.23
N SER A 297 5.24 -2.55 -5.34
CA SER A 297 6.05 -2.70 -6.56
C SER A 297 6.24 -1.38 -7.28
N THR A 298 7.31 -1.26 -8.06
CA THR A 298 7.49 -0.20 -9.04
C THR A 298 6.94 -0.66 -10.38
N ASP A 299 6.03 0.11 -11.00
CA ASP A 299 5.56 -0.20 -12.36
C ASP A 299 6.71 0.05 -13.37
N PRO A 300 6.80 -0.71 -14.47
CA PRO A 300 7.80 -0.48 -15.51
C PRO A 300 7.77 0.96 -16.04
N PRO A 301 8.91 1.53 -16.43
CA PRO A 301 8.96 2.90 -16.93
C PRO A 301 8.07 3.07 -18.16
N GLY A 302 7.18 4.07 -18.13
CA GLY A 302 6.34 4.46 -19.25
C GLY A 302 7.07 5.39 -20.24
N ASN A 303 6.28 6.04 -21.11
CA ASN A 303 6.82 7.03 -22.07
C ASN A 303 7.26 8.34 -21.38
N ASP A 304 6.67 8.68 -20.23
CA ASP A 304 7.06 9.84 -19.43
C ASP A 304 8.20 9.44 -18.49
N THR A 305 9.43 9.84 -18.83
CA THR A 305 10.63 9.54 -18.05
C THR A 305 10.71 10.32 -16.73
N THR A 306 9.84 11.31 -16.54
CA THR A 306 9.73 12.09 -15.29
C THR A 306 8.75 11.49 -14.30
N LEU A 307 7.99 10.47 -14.70
CA LEU A 307 6.99 9.83 -13.87
C LEU A 307 7.50 8.48 -13.36
N THR A 308 7.53 8.34 -12.03
CA THR A 308 7.73 7.07 -11.35
C THR A 308 6.40 6.64 -10.74
N ILE A 309 6.00 5.39 -10.96
CA ILE A 309 4.74 4.85 -10.43
C ILE A 309 5.05 3.73 -9.44
N GLY A 310 4.59 3.90 -8.20
CA GLY A 310 4.58 2.86 -7.17
C GLY A 310 3.18 2.31 -6.99
N ARG A 311 3.05 1.00 -6.77
CA ARG A 311 1.75 0.34 -6.64
C ARG A 311 1.69 -0.49 -5.37
N PHE A 312 0.74 -0.14 -4.51
CA PHE A 312 0.34 -0.96 -3.39
C PHE A 312 -0.83 -1.83 -3.82
N THR A 313 -0.71 -3.15 -3.64
CA THR A 313 -1.83 -4.08 -3.87
C THR A 313 -2.23 -4.67 -2.54
N LEU A 314 -3.51 -4.56 -2.20
CA LEU A 314 -4.08 -4.96 -0.92
C LEU A 314 -5.08 -6.11 -1.09
N TRP A 315 -5.05 -7.01 -0.12
CA TRP A 315 -6.04 -8.06 0.08
C TRP A 315 -6.58 -7.90 1.50
N GLY A 316 -7.84 -8.24 1.69
CA GLY A 316 -8.51 -7.94 2.94
C GLY A 316 -9.89 -8.52 3.05
N ARG A 317 -10.61 -8.08 4.08
CA ARG A 317 -12.00 -8.43 4.33
C ARG A 317 -12.80 -7.15 4.58
N LEU A 318 -13.98 -7.08 3.96
CA LEU A 318 -14.98 -6.04 4.19
C LEU A 318 -15.97 -6.54 5.24
N ASN A 319 -16.19 -5.75 6.29
CA ASN A 319 -17.21 -5.99 7.29
C ASN A 319 -18.24 -4.85 7.22
N PHE A 320 -19.39 -5.13 6.61
CA PHE A 320 -20.50 -4.17 6.51
C PHE A 320 -21.32 -4.15 7.80
N ARG A 321 -21.99 -3.03 8.09
CA ARG A 321 -22.97 -2.92 9.18
C ARG A 321 -24.21 -3.76 8.89
N ASP A 322 -24.91 -4.18 9.94
CA ASP A 322 -26.27 -4.71 9.81
C ASP A 322 -27.25 -3.53 9.73
N LEU A 323 -27.89 -3.37 8.58
CA LEU A 323 -28.83 -2.29 8.35
C LEU A 323 -30.22 -2.80 8.74
N GLU A 324 -30.67 -2.54 9.97
CA GLU A 324 -31.86 -3.12 10.61
C GLU A 324 -33.11 -3.24 9.70
N ALA A 325 -33.32 -2.27 8.80
CA ALA A 325 -34.47 -2.24 7.91
C ALA A 325 -34.33 -3.13 6.66
N PHE A 326 -33.10 -3.42 6.22
CA PHE A 326 -32.80 -4.16 4.99
C PHE A 326 -31.30 -4.50 4.86
N ASP A 327 -30.94 -5.77 5.03
CA ASP A 327 -29.54 -6.23 4.93
C ASP A 327 -29.12 -6.58 3.49
N GLY A 328 -29.02 -5.54 2.66
CA GLY A 328 -28.66 -5.66 1.24
C GLY A 328 -27.17 -5.93 0.98
N LEU A 329 -26.29 -5.55 1.91
CA LEU A 329 -24.84 -5.74 1.78
C LEU A 329 -24.37 -7.07 2.37
N SER A 330 -25.13 -7.65 3.30
CA SER A 330 -25.12 -9.09 3.67
C SER A 330 -23.87 -9.66 4.31
N PHE A 331 -22.70 -9.02 4.22
CA PHE A 331 -21.41 -9.56 4.68
C PHE A 331 -20.84 -8.71 5.83
N GLY A 332 -20.82 -9.23 7.05
CA GLY A 332 -20.33 -8.51 8.21
C GLY A 332 -20.90 -9.06 9.50
N SER A 333 -20.35 -8.69 10.64
CA SER A 333 -20.87 -9.10 11.94
C SER A 333 -22.19 -8.38 12.25
N ASP A 334 -23.15 -9.06 12.88
CA ASP A 334 -24.43 -8.47 13.30
C ASP A 334 -24.23 -7.36 14.35
N THR A 335 -23.13 -7.44 15.11
CA THR A 335 -22.67 -6.40 16.04
C THR A 335 -21.46 -5.67 15.47
N SER A 336 -21.27 -4.41 15.86
CA SER A 336 -20.09 -3.63 15.48
C SER A 336 -18.92 -3.93 16.41
N LEU A 337 -18.23 -5.04 16.18
CA LEU A 337 -17.09 -5.49 17.00
C LEU A 337 -15.95 -4.44 17.01
N SER A 338 -15.75 -3.69 15.92
CA SER A 338 -14.78 -2.60 15.86
C SER A 338 -15.13 -1.43 16.77
N ASP A 339 -16.42 -1.08 16.90
CA ASP A 339 -16.86 -0.02 17.81
C ASP A 339 -16.68 -0.43 19.28
N GLU A 340 -16.85 -1.73 19.58
CA GLU A 340 -16.55 -2.30 20.91
C GLU A 340 -15.05 -2.23 21.23
N VAL A 341 -14.18 -2.57 20.27
CA VAL A 341 -12.72 -2.41 20.41
C VAL A 341 -12.33 -0.94 20.62
N LEU A 342 -12.92 -0.01 19.86
CA LEU A 342 -12.68 1.43 20.04
C LEU A 342 -13.10 1.90 21.43
N THR A 343 -14.26 1.44 21.91
CA THR A 343 -14.77 1.76 23.25
C THR A 343 -13.81 1.24 24.33
N ALA A 344 -13.34 0.00 24.22
CA ALA A 344 -12.38 -0.59 25.15
C ALA A 344 -11.01 0.12 25.10
N SER A 345 -10.53 0.49 23.91
CA SER A 345 -9.29 1.26 23.73
C SER A 345 -9.38 2.65 24.39
N ASN A 346 -10.52 3.34 24.23
CA ASN A 346 -10.78 4.61 24.89
C ASN A 346 -10.88 4.45 26.42
N LEU A 347 -11.35 3.31 26.92
CA LEU A 347 -11.31 3.01 28.35
C LEU A 347 -9.87 2.88 28.85
N VAL A 348 -9.00 2.13 28.17
CA VAL A 348 -7.56 2.03 28.50
C VAL A 348 -6.92 3.41 28.57
N ASN A 349 -7.13 4.25 27.55
CA ASN A 349 -6.57 5.60 27.50
C ASN A 349 -7.04 6.50 28.66
N ARG A 350 -8.28 6.35 29.10
CA ARG A 350 -8.82 7.08 30.27
C ARG A 350 -8.26 6.53 31.58
N SER A 351 -8.19 5.21 31.73
CA SER A 351 -7.65 4.55 32.93
C SER A 351 -6.18 4.88 33.16
N ALA A 352 -5.39 5.03 32.09
CA ALA A 352 -4.00 5.47 32.20
C ALA A 352 -3.85 6.85 32.86
N ARG A 353 -4.84 7.75 32.72
CA ARG A 353 -4.84 9.06 33.39
C ARG A 353 -5.20 8.97 34.88
N ALA A 354 -5.96 7.96 35.29
CA ALA A 354 -6.33 7.75 36.69
C ALA A 354 -5.16 7.28 37.58
N LEU A 355 -4.05 6.83 36.98
CA LEU A 355 -2.79 6.55 37.68
C LEU A 355 -2.23 7.76 38.43
N GLU A 356 -2.62 8.98 38.03
CA GLU A 356 -2.19 10.23 38.64
C GLU A 356 -2.85 10.49 40.01
N ASP A 357 -4.03 9.90 40.27
CA ASP A 357 -4.84 10.16 41.47
C ASP A 357 -4.62 9.12 42.58
N ASP A 358 -4.63 7.82 42.23
CA ASP A 358 -4.33 6.70 43.13
C ASP A 358 -3.62 5.61 42.33
N TYR A 359 -2.35 5.36 42.66
CA TYR A 359 -1.49 4.46 41.91
C TYR A 359 -2.01 3.01 41.88
N GLN A 360 -2.49 2.49 43.01
CA GLN A 360 -2.88 1.07 43.08
C GLN A 360 -4.25 0.84 42.43
N VAL A 361 -5.21 1.73 42.72
CA VAL A 361 -6.53 1.68 42.07
C VAL A 361 -6.40 1.94 40.57
N GLY A 362 -5.49 2.83 40.16
CA GLY A 362 -5.18 3.12 38.77
C GLY A 362 -4.61 1.91 38.03
N ILE A 363 -3.68 1.16 38.64
CA ILE A 363 -3.13 -0.08 38.06
C ILE A 363 -4.22 -1.13 37.90
N ASP A 364 -5.05 -1.36 38.93
CA ASP A 364 -6.10 -2.38 38.86
C ASP A 364 -7.12 -2.06 37.76
N THR A 365 -7.50 -0.79 37.64
CA THR A 365 -8.41 -0.29 36.59
C THR A 365 -7.80 -0.40 35.20
N LEU A 366 -6.51 -0.08 35.05
CA LEU A 366 -5.78 -0.22 33.78
C LEU A 366 -5.70 -1.69 33.36
N ASN A 367 -5.34 -2.58 34.27
CA ASN A 367 -5.27 -4.02 34.00
C ASN A 367 -6.62 -4.59 33.55
N GLN A 368 -7.72 -4.18 34.20
CA GLN A 368 -9.06 -4.58 33.80
C GLN A 368 -9.41 -4.07 32.40
N ALA A 369 -9.14 -2.79 32.11
CA ALA A 369 -9.40 -2.19 30.81
C ALA A 369 -8.56 -2.85 29.69
N SER A 370 -7.30 -3.17 29.97
CA SER A 370 -6.43 -3.89 29.03
C SER A 370 -6.91 -5.32 28.77
N ALA A 371 -7.41 -6.02 29.80
CA ALA A 371 -8.00 -7.34 29.62
C ALA A 371 -9.29 -7.30 28.78
N GLU A 372 -10.14 -6.30 28.99
CA GLU A 372 -11.33 -6.06 28.17
C GLU A 372 -10.96 -5.75 26.71
N LEU A 373 -9.97 -4.88 26.47
CA LEU A 373 -9.47 -4.58 25.12
C LEU A 373 -8.96 -5.85 24.43
N GLN A 374 -8.16 -6.67 25.12
CA GLN A 374 -7.66 -7.92 24.54
C GLN A 374 -8.80 -8.88 24.19
N GLN A 375 -9.80 -9.01 25.06
CA GLN A 375 -10.98 -9.82 24.78
C GLN A 375 -11.71 -9.33 23.52
N LYS A 376 -11.90 -8.01 23.36
CA LYS A 376 -12.57 -7.45 22.18
C LYS A 376 -11.75 -7.60 20.90
N LEU A 377 -10.43 -7.51 20.98
CA LEU A 377 -9.55 -7.82 19.86
C LEU A 377 -9.64 -9.30 19.46
N ASP A 378 -9.72 -10.22 20.43
CA ASP A 378 -9.89 -11.65 20.16
C ASP A 378 -11.25 -11.95 19.52
N GLU A 379 -12.33 -11.31 19.99
CA GLU A 379 -13.67 -11.41 19.39
C GLU A 379 -13.66 -10.91 17.94
N LEU A 380 -13.02 -9.76 17.67
CA LEU A 380 -12.86 -9.21 16.32
C LEU A 380 -12.05 -10.15 15.42
N ALA A 381 -10.95 -10.71 15.92
CA ALA A 381 -10.08 -11.60 15.16
C ALA A 381 -10.75 -12.93 14.79
N ASN A 382 -11.68 -13.39 15.63
CA ASN A 382 -12.46 -14.62 15.41
C ASN A 382 -13.77 -14.37 14.62
N ASN A 383 -14.03 -13.14 14.16
CA ASN A 383 -15.19 -12.88 13.32
C ASN A 383 -15.09 -13.66 12.00
N GLU A 384 -16.11 -14.47 11.72
CA GLU A 384 -16.21 -15.24 10.48
C GLU A 384 -17.09 -14.57 9.42
N GLN A 385 -17.90 -13.58 9.78
CA GLN A 385 -18.84 -12.94 8.86
C GLN A 385 -18.18 -11.74 8.19
N PHE A 386 -17.76 -11.93 6.94
CA PHE A 386 -17.10 -10.90 6.12
C PHE A 386 -17.12 -11.27 4.63
N LEU A 387 -16.80 -10.28 3.79
CA LEU A 387 -16.54 -10.47 2.36
C LEU A 387 -15.05 -10.33 2.09
N GLN A 388 -14.37 -11.42 1.74
CA GLN A 388 -12.96 -11.41 1.41
C GLN A 388 -12.73 -10.84 0.01
N PHE A 389 -11.82 -9.88 -0.09
CA PHE A 389 -11.43 -9.23 -1.33
C PHE A 389 -9.92 -9.37 -1.62
N SER A 390 -9.58 -9.14 -2.88
CA SER A 390 -8.23 -9.13 -3.41
C SER A 390 -8.06 -8.02 -4.42
N LYS A 391 -6.81 -7.56 -4.63
CA LYS A 391 -6.41 -6.64 -5.71
C LYS A 391 -6.98 -5.21 -5.61
N LEU A 392 -7.29 -4.73 -4.40
CA LEU A 392 -7.48 -3.29 -4.21
C LEU A 392 -6.12 -2.61 -4.44
N SER A 393 -6.03 -1.73 -5.44
CA SER A 393 -4.76 -1.07 -5.76
C SER A 393 -4.80 0.39 -5.36
N ILE A 394 -3.75 0.85 -4.68
CA ILE A 394 -3.46 2.26 -4.43
C ILE A 394 -2.20 2.59 -5.22
N VAL A 395 -2.33 3.54 -6.15
CA VAL A 395 -1.29 3.92 -7.09
C VAL A 395 -0.71 5.25 -6.68
N MET A 396 0.59 5.27 -6.41
CA MET A 396 1.36 6.47 -6.16
C MET A 396 1.98 6.93 -7.48
N ASN A 397 1.62 8.12 -7.92
CA ASN A 397 2.23 8.81 -9.05
C ASN A 397 3.19 9.86 -8.52
N CYS A 398 4.48 9.69 -8.81
CA CYS A 398 5.54 10.55 -8.34
C CYS A 398 6.22 11.22 -9.54
N LYS A 399 5.94 12.50 -9.73
CA LYS A 399 6.45 13.29 -10.85
C LYS A 399 7.67 14.09 -10.42
N HIS A 400 8.79 13.88 -11.12
CA HIS A 400 10.06 14.55 -10.87
C HIS A 400 10.20 15.76 -11.80
N THR A 401 10.09 16.98 -11.27
CA THR A 401 10.22 18.23 -12.06
C THR A 401 11.23 19.17 -11.42
N ASN A 402 12.32 19.49 -12.13
CA ASN A 402 13.34 20.46 -11.70
C ASN A 402 13.89 20.26 -10.27
N GLY A 403 14.06 18.99 -9.86
CA GLY A 403 14.56 18.65 -8.52
C GLY A 403 13.48 18.57 -7.43
N THR A 404 12.23 18.92 -7.75
CA THR A 404 11.07 18.75 -6.86
C THR A 404 10.30 17.49 -7.22
N GLN A 405 9.60 16.92 -6.23
CA GLN A 405 8.72 15.78 -6.41
C GLN A 405 7.29 16.18 -6.09
N ASP A 406 6.39 15.87 -7.00
CA ASP A 406 4.95 15.99 -6.82
C ASP A 406 4.37 14.58 -6.71
N ILE A 407 3.82 14.26 -5.54
CA ILE A 407 3.31 12.93 -5.21
C ILE A 407 1.79 13.01 -5.11
N THR A 408 1.12 12.23 -5.95
CA THR A 408 -0.33 12.10 -5.94
C THR A 408 -0.70 10.62 -5.82
N PHE A 409 -1.87 10.36 -5.24
CA PHE A 409 -2.41 9.01 -5.11
C PHE A 409 -3.68 8.87 -5.93
N SER A 410 -3.94 7.66 -6.41
CA SER A 410 -5.23 7.25 -6.94
C SER A 410 -5.57 5.85 -6.43
N VAL A 411 -6.87 5.55 -6.37
CA VAL A 411 -7.36 4.23 -5.99
C VAL A 411 -7.96 3.58 -7.23
N GLU A 412 -7.61 2.33 -7.49
CA GLU A 412 -8.13 1.54 -8.60
C GLU A 412 -8.95 0.36 -8.07
N PRO A 413 -10.19 0.61 -7.62
CA PRO A 413 -11.02 -0.45 -7.03
C PRO A 413 -11.64 -1.37 -8.10
N SER A 414 -11.53 -1.04 -9.38
CA SER A 414 -12.10 -1.80 -10.49
C SER A 414 -11.47 -3.19 -10.68
N GLN A 415 -10.28 -3.42 -10.12
CA GLN A 415 -9.58 -4.70 -10.14
C GLN A 415 -9.96 -5.62 -8.96
N ILE A 416 -10.79 -5.14 -8.03
CA ILE A 416 -11.20 -5.92 -6.87
C ILE A 416 -11.91 -7.21 -7.33
N ALA A 417 -11.46 -8.33 -6.76
CA ALA A 417 -12.10 -9.63 -6.91
C ALA A 417 -12.39 -10.25 -5.53
N PHE A 418 -13.48 -11.02 -5.43
CA PHE A 418 -13.92 -11.63 -4.19
C PHE A 418 -13.58 -13.12 -4.09
N ASP A 419 -13.24 -13.57 -2.89
CA ASP A 419 -13.03 -14.99 -2.57
C ASP A 419 -14.24 -15.50 -1.78
N PHE A 420 -15.23 -16.04 -2.50
CA PHE A 420 -16.45 -16.55 -1.90
C PHE A 420 -16.25 -17.82 -1.06
N ALA A 421 -15.20 -18.61 -1.34
CA ALA A 421 -14.94 -19.83 -0.57
C ALA A 421 -14.49 -19.51 0.87
N ARG A 422 -14.00 -18.29 1.09
CA ARG A 422 -13.57 -17.79 2.39
C ARG A 422 -14.46 -16.66 2.92
N SER A 423 -15.53 -16.31 2.21
CA SER A 423 -16.49 -15.29 2.65
C SER A 423 -17.70 -15.95 3.29
N LYS A 424 -18.31 -15.28 4.26
CA LYS A 424 -19.52 -15.77 4.94
C LYS A 424 -20.51 -14.62 5.10
N ALA A 425 -21.64 -14.71 4.41
CA ALA A 425 -22.75 -13.79 4.58
C ALA A 425 -23.50 -14.07 5.89
N ARG A 426 -24.21 -13.07 6.42
CA ARG A 426 -25.11 -13.26 7.55
C ARG A 426 -26.23 -14.23 7.16
N PRO A 427 -26.69 -15.13 8.05
CA PRO A 427 -27.70 -16.14 7.73
C PRO A 427 -29.03 -15.58 7.22
N HIS A 428 -29.46 -14.41 7.71
CA HIS A 428 -30.77 -13.81 7.39
C HIS A 428 -30.70 -12.65 6.39
N SER A 429 -29.55 -12.48 5.74
CA SER A 429 -29.28 -11.42 4.77
C SER A 429 -29.95 -11.63 3.41
N LEU A 430 -29.99 -10.57 2.59
CA LEU A 430 -30.47 -10.66 1.21
C LEU A 430 -29.68 -11.71 0.42
N TYR A 431 -28.34 -11.71 0.52
CA TYR A 431 -27.50 -12.67 -0.19
C TYR A 431 -27.80 -14.12 0.23
N SER A 432 -28.03 -14.39 1.51
CA SER A 432 -28.29 -15.74 2.00
C SER A 432 -29.72 -16.23 1.72
N LYS A 433 -30.69 -15.32 1.60
CA LYS A 433 -32.13 -15.66 1.48
C LYS A 433 -32.71 -15.38 0.10
N PHE A 434 -31.92 -14.84 -0.82
CA PHE A 434 -32.33 -14.57 -2.19
C PHE A 434 -31.25 -15.10 -3.15
N PRO A 435 -31.63 -15.72 -4.30
CA PRO A 435 -30.71 -16.37 -5.26
C PRO A 435 -29.83 -15.36 -6.02
N LEU A 436 -28.89 -14.73 -5.31
CA LEU A 436 -27.96 -13.73 -5.82
C LEU A 436 -26.56 -14.31 -5.96
N LYS A 437 -25.89 -13.91 -7.04
CA LYS A 437 -24.47 -14.14 -7.26
C LYS A 437 -23.75 -12.80 -7.33
N LEU A 438 -22.88 -12.50 -6.38
CA LEU A 438 -22.05 -11.28 -6.44
C LEU A 438 -21.05 -11.42 -7.61
N THR A 439 -21.04 -10.42 -8.51
CA THR A 439 -20.27 -10.49 -9.76
C THR A 439 -19.07 -9.56 -9.78
N ASN A 440 -19.23 -8.31 -9.37
CA ASN A 440 -18.14 -7.34 -9.33
C ASN A 440 -18.38 -6.25 -8.29
N PHE A 441 -17.27 -5.58 -7.97
CA PHE A 441 -17.29 -4.31 -7.29
C PHE A 441 -17.59 -3.18 -8.29
N VAL A 442 -18.32 -2.17 -7.85
CA VAL A 442 -18.68 -0.99 -8.63
C VAL A 442 -18.11 0.24 -7.94
N TYR A 443 -17.45 1.10 -8.70
CA TYR A 443 -17.00 2.41 -8.25
C TYR A 443 -17.52 3.47 -9.23
N LEU A 444 -18.18 4.47 -8.68
CA LEU A 444 -18.62 5.64 -9.41
C LEU A 444 -17.62 6.75 -9.15
N ASP A 445 -16.77 6.99 -10.14
CA ASP A 445 -15.85 8.12 -10.14
C ASP A 445 -16.56 9.35 -10.72
N PRO A 446 -16.79 10.42 -9.92
CA PRO A 446 -17.42 11.63 -10.43
C PRO A 446 -16.58 12.33 -11.51
N ALA A 447 -15.27 12.04 -11.61
CA ALA A 447 -14.41 12.52 -12.69
C ALA A 447 -14.59 11.71 -14.00
N GLN A 448 -15.25 10.54 -13.95
CA GLN A 448 -15.50 9.67 -15.10
C GLN A 448 -16.99 9.32 -15.24
N PRO A 449 -17.88 10.31 -15.48
CA PRO A 449 -19.33 10.11 -15.48
C PRO A 449 -19.82 9.12 -16.57
N ASP A 450 -19.06 8.96 -17.66
CA ASP A 450 -19.39 8.01 -18.73
C ASP A 450 -19.28 6.53 -18.30
N ASN A 451 -18.54 6.24 -17.23
CA ASN A 451 -18.39 4.90 -16.66
C ASN A 451 -19.57 4.50 -15.77
N LYS A 452 -20.49 5.43 -15.47
CA LYS A 452 -21.68 5.18 -14.65
C LYS A 452 -22.54 4.06 -15.26
N PRO A 453 -22.93 3.02 -14.50
CA PRO A 453 -23.71 1.90 -15.02
C PRO A 453 -25.05 2.34 -15.63
N LYS A 454 -25.31 1.93 -16.88
CA LYS A 454 -26.52 2.30 -17.63
C LYS A 454 -27.58 1.19 -17.58
N GLY A 455 -28.86 1.59 -17.71
CA GLY A 455 -30.00 0.67 -17.81
C GLY A 455 -30.54 0.13 -16.48
N TYR A 456 -30.12 0.70 -15.35
CA TYR A 456 -30.65 0.36 -14.03
C TYR A 456 -31.89 1.20 -13.69
N LEU A 457 -32.96 0.51 -13.33
CA LEU A 457 -34.20 1.12 -12.85
C LEU A 457 -34.17 1.18 -11.33
N THR A 458 -34.55 2.31 -10.72
CA THR A 458 -34.63 2.43 -9.27
C THR A 458 -35.58 1.38 -8.68
N VAL A 459 -35.07 0.64 -7.70
CA VAL A 459 -35.81 -0.28 -6.85
C VAL A 459 -36.12 0.44 -5.55
N LYS A 460 -37.38 0.43 -5.13
CA LYS A 460 -37.73 0.91 -3.79
C LYS A 460 -37.33 -0.14 -2.76
N THR A 461 -36.64 0.30 -1.71
CA THR A 461 -36.25 -0.55 -0.58
C THR A 461 -36.58 0.14 0.73
N PRO A 462 -36.56 -0.58 1.87
CA PRO A 462 -36.67 0.05 3.19
C PRO A 462 -35.56 1.08 3.47
N LEU A 463 -34.39 0.98 2.81
CA LEU A 463 -33.32 2.00 2.90
C LEU A 463 -33.67 3.30 2.16
N GLY A 464 -34.70 3.27 1.31
CA GLY A 464 -35.19 4.42 0.55
C GLY A 464 -35.34 4.14 -0.94
N SER A 465 -35.62 5.21 -1.69
CA SER A 465 -35.75 5.20 -3.14
C SER A 465 -35.09 6.44 -3.75
N GLY A 466 -33.76 6.42 -3.83
CA GLY A 466 -32.96 7.45 -4.47
C GLY A 466 -32.80 7.26 -5.99
N SER A 467 -32.36 8.30 -6.68
CA SER A 467 -31.76 8.18 -8.00
C SER A 467 -30.33 7.62 -7.88
N MET A 468 -29.77 7.10 -8.98
CA MET A 468 -28.38 6.66 -8.97
C MET A 468 -27.44 7.83 -8.70
N PRO A 469 -26.57 7.77 -7.68
CA PRO A 469 -25.67 8.87 -7.31
C PRO A 469 -24.56 9.05 -8.36
N ASP A 470 -23.84 10.17 -8.29
CA ASP A 470 -22.73 10.47 -9.21
C ASP A 470 -21.38 9.96 -8.72
N SER A 471 -21.27 9.71 -7.41
CA SER A 471 -20.13 9.05 -6.78
C SER A 471 -20.60 7.94 -5.85
N GLY A 472 -19.69 7.05 -5.45
CA GLY A 472 -19.96 6.01 -4.47
C GLY A 472 -19.37 4.66 -4.85
N PHE A 473 -19.60 3.70 -3.97
CA PHE A 473 -19.07 2.33 -4.06
C PHE A 473 -20.22 1.35 -4.02
N GLY A 474 -20.04 0.15 -4.56
CA GLY A 474 -21.16 -0.76 -4.67
C GLY A 474 -20.83 -2.16 -5.15
N PHE A 475 -21.88 -2.93 -5.29
CA PHE A 475 -21.86 -4.31 -5.74
C PHE A 475 -22.89 -4.54 -6.83
N ASN A 476 -22.51 -5.31 -7.83
CA ASN A 476 -23.46 -5.86 -8.78
C ASN A 476 -23.68 -7.35 -8.53
N PHE A 477 -24.94 -7.74 -8.36
CA PHE A 477 -25.37 -9.11 -8.20
C PHE A 477 -26.10 -9.57 -9.47
N GLU A 478 -25.82 -10.79 -9.90
CA GLU A 478 -26.63 -11.50 -10.88
C GLU A 478 -27.72 -12.31 -10.18
N PHE A 479 -28.91 -12.28 -10.76
CA PHE A 479 -30.05 -13.06 -10.34
C PHE A 479 -30.58 -13.82 -11.56
N ASN A 480 -30.47 -15.15 -11.54
CA ASN A 480 -30.99 -16.00 -12.60
C ASN A 480 -32.44 -16.39 -12.33
N LEU A 481 -33.37 -15.93 -13.18
CA LEU A 481 -34.79 -16.25 -13.08
C LEU A 481 -35.19 -17.47 -13.93
N GLY A 482 -34.21 -18.23 -14.43
CA GLY A 482 -34.44 -19.38 -15.29
C GLY A 482 -34.61 -18.98 -16.76
N SER A 483 -35.51 -19.65 -17.49
CA SER A 483 -35.81 -19.33 -18.89
C SER A 483 -37.27 -18.89 -19.05
N LEU A 484 -37.57 -18.08 -20.06
CA LEU A 484 -38.96 -17.75 -20.42
C LEU A 484 -39.62 -18.86 -21.26
N GLY A 485 -39.11 -20.10 -21.16
CA GLY A 485 -39.57 -21.25 -21.93
C GLY A 485 -39.43 -21.05 -23.44
N ALA A 486 -40.46 -21.45 -24.19
CA ALA A 486 -40.48 -21.38 -25.66
C ALA A 486 -40.39 -19.95 -26.22
N LEU A 487 -40.54 -18.91 -25.38
CA LEU A 487 -40.56 -17.50 -25.78
C LEU A 487 -39.17 -16.86 -25.88
N SER A 488 -38.13 -17.41 -25.26
CA SER A 488 -36.76 -16.82 -25.27
C SER A 488 -35.71 -17.63 -26.01
N GLY A 489 -36.07 -18.76 -26.63
CA GLY A 489 -35.13 -19.59 -27.38
C GLY A 489 -33.91 -19.99 -26.55
N SER A 490 -34.08 -20.84 -25.54
CA SER A 490 -33.00 -21.39 -24.68
C SER A 490 -32.11 -20.39 -23.91
N ALA A 491 -32.25 -19.07 -24.10
CA ALA A 491 -31.50 -18.07 -23.34
C ALA A 491 -32.06 -17.92 -21.92
N GLN A 492 -31.15 -17.90 -20.93
CA GLN A 492 -31.46 -17.64 -19.52
C GLN A 492 -31.82 -16.16 -19.32
N PHE A 493 -32.83 -15.90 -18.48
CA PHE A 493 -33.26 -14.57 -18.09
C PHE A 493 -32.49 -14.14 -16.83
N VAL A 494 -31.33 -13.52 -17.04
CA VAL A 494 -30.45 -13.05 -15.97
C VAL A 494 -30.67 -11.57 -15.73
N VAL A 495 -31.02 -11.21 -14.50
CA VAL A 495 -31.23 -9.85 -14.02
C VAL A 495 -30.02 -9.40 -13.22
N ASN A 496 -29.69 -8.11 -13.28
CA ASN A 496 -28.64 -7.53 -12.44
C ASN A 496 -29.28 -6.64 -11.37
N LEU A 497 -28.88 -6.84 -10.11
CA LEU A 497 -29.22 -6.00 -8.98
C LEU A 497 -27.96 -5.23 -8.57
N LEU A 498 -28.02 -3.91 -8.60
CA LEU A 498 -26.95 -3.02 -8.22
C LEU A 498 -27.28 -2.38 -6.88
N ILE A 499 -26.37 -2.46 -5.92
CA ILE A 499 -26.44 -1.74 -4.65
C ILE A 499 -25.24 -0.82 -4.57
N ILE A 500 -25.47 0.49 -4.41
CA ILE A 500 -24.43 1.50 -4.26
C ILE A 500 -24.65 2.22 -2.94
N TRP A 501 -23.58 2.53 -2.22
CA TRP A 501 -23.60 3.44 -1.08
C TRP A 501 -22.75 4.69 -1.36
N GLU A 502 -23.18 5.80 -0.77
CA GLU A 502 -22.42 7.05 -0.77
C GLU A 502 -21.61 7.13 0.54
N PRO A 503 -20.29 7.28 0.48
CA PRO A 503 -19.42 7.29 1.67
C PRO A 503 -19.71 8.51 2.57
N ASN A 504 -19.60 8.35 3.89
CA ASN A 504 -19.68 9.46 4.83
C ASN A 504 -18.33 10.20 4.94
N GLN A 505 -17.98 10.96 3.91
CA GLN A 505 -16.64 11.54 3.74
C GLN A 505 -16.24 12.55 4.83
N ASP A 506 -17.20 13.24 5.43
CA ASP A 506 -17.00 14.32 6.40
C ASP A 506 -17.68 14.06 7.75
N GLY A 507 -18.20 12.85 7.98
CA GLY A 507 -18.91 12.48 9.19
C GLY A 507 -20.30 13.12 9.34
N SER A 508 -20.76 13.93 8.38
CA SER A 508 -21.99 14.72 8.52
C SER A 508 -23.27 13.93 8.26
N GLN A 509 -23.19 12.75 7.63
CA GLN A 509 -24.37 11.95 7.35
C GLN A 509 -25.01 11.45 8.65
N GLU A 510 -26.33 11.63 8.78
CA GLU A 510 -27.10 11.12 9.92
C GLU A 510 -27.48 9.64 9.77
N LYS A 511 -27.40 9.10 8.55
CA LYS A 511 -27.79 7.73 8.20
C LYS A 511 -27.13 7.27 6.91
N ALA A 512 -27.12 5.96 6.70
CA ALA A 512 -26.73 5.34 5.45
C ALA A 512 -27.49 5.91 4.24
N THR A 513 -26.75 6.29 3.20
CA THR A 513 -27.31 6.69 1.90
C THR A 513 -26.98 5.63 0.86
N THR A 514 -28.02 4.97 0.33
CA THR A 514 -27.87 3.87 -0.62
C THR A 514 -28.81 4.01 -1.82
N PHE A 515 -28.36 3.55 -2.97
CA PHE A 515 -29.16 3.34 -4.17
C PHE A 515 -29.26 1.85 -4.48
N VAL A 516 -30.46 1.38 -4.82
CA VAL A 516 -30.69 0.03 -5.34
C VAL A 516 -31.32 0.11 -6.72
N GLY A 517 -30.69 -0.56 -7.68
CA GLY A 517 -31.10 -0.56 -9.09
C GLY A 517 -31.29 -1.97 -9.63
N LEU A 518 -32.26 -2.17 -10.52
CA LEU A 518 -32.49 -3.42 -11.23
C LEU A 518 -32.33 -3.21 -12.73
N ARG A 519 -31.48 -4.00 -13.38
CA ARG A 519 -31.33 -4.04 -14.84
C ARG A 519 -31.79 -5.38 -15.37
N LEU A 520 -32.83 -5.34 -16.20
CA LEU A 520 -33.35 -6.51 -16.91
C LEU A 520 -32.59 -6.72 -18.22
N PRO A 521 -32.46 -7.97 -18.70
CA PRO A 521 -31.81 -8.25 -19.98
C PRO A 521 -32.59 -7.60 -21.12
N GLY A 522 -31.90 -7.10 -22.16
CA GLY A 522 -32.52 -6.51 -23.36
C GLY A 522 -33.15 -5.12 -23.19
N ILE A 523 -33.01 -4.47 -22.03
CA ILE A 523 -33.35 -3.05 -21.86
C ILE A 523 -32.12 -2.20 -22.20
N GLY A 524 -32.21 -1.38 -23.24
CA GLY A 524 -31.27 -0.30 -23.55
C GLY A 524 -32.00 1.05 -23.55
N GLY A 525 -31.58 1.97 -22.67
CA GLY A 525 -32.16 3.32 -22.53
C GLY A 525 -33.36 3.43 -21.57
N ASP A 526 -33.95 4.63 -21.47
CA ASP A 526 -34.98 5.04 -20.49
C ASP A 526 -36.37 4.39 -20.65
N VAL A 527 -36.52 3.40 -21.54
CA VAL A 527 -37.84 2.83 -21.81
C VAL A 527 -38.07 1.57 -21.00
N LEU A 528 -38.95 1.68 -19.99
CA LEU A 528 -39.49 0.56 -19.21
C LEU A 528 -40.14 -0.50 -20.13
N GLY A 529 -39.37 -1.51 -20.53
CA GLY A 529 -39.91 -2.74 -21.09
C GLY A 529 -38.99 -3.58 -21.99
N PHE A 530 -39.30 -4.87 -22.07
CA PHE A 530 -38.53 -5.90 -22.79
C PHE A 530 -39.26 -6.39 -24.06
N PRO A 531 -38.61 -6.41 -25.24
CA PRO A 531 -39.18 -7.01 -26.44
C PRO A 531 -39.14 -8.56 -26.36
N LEU A 532 -40.29 -9.23 -26.51
CA LEU A 532 -40.45 -10.69 -26.35
C LEU A 532 -40.46 -11.47 -27.68
N GLN A 533 -39.63 -11.07 -28.65
CA GLN A 533 -39.76 -11.36 -30.09
C GLN A 533 -40.93 -10.59 -30.76
N SER A 534 -40.68 -10.06 -31.97
CA SER A 534 -41.64 -9.27 -32.74
C SER A 534 -42.21 -8.05 -31.97
N VAL A 535 -43.46 -7.69 -32.23
CA VAL A 535 -44.18 -6.46 -31.84
C VAL A 535 -44.71 -6.45 -30.40
N LEU A 536 -44.33 -7.45 -29.58
CA LEU A 536 -44.75 -7.61 -28.19
C LEU A 536 -43.69 -7.05 -27.24
N LYS A 537 -44.10 -6.14 -26.34
CA LYS A 537 -43.25 -5.50 -25.34
C LYS A 537 -43.84 -5.63 -23.94
N LEU A 538 -43.15 -6.29 -23.02
CA LEU A 538 -43.53 -6.27 -21.60
C LEU A 538 -43.18 -4.90 -21.01
N SER A 539 -44.06 -4.27 -20.24
CA SER A 539 -43.84 -2.99 -19.55
C SER A 539 -44.27 -3.09 -18.09
N PHE A 540 -43.70 -2.27 -17.21
CA PHE A 540 -44.04 -2.20 -15.78
C PHE A 540 -43.75 -0.78 -15.26
N LYS A 541 -44.28 -0.43 -14.08
CA LYS A 541 -44.13 0.95 -13.54
C LYS A 541 -43.19 1.03 -12.34
N THR A 542 -43.19 0.02 -11.48
CA THR A 542 -42.50 0.10 -10.18
C THR A 542 -41.91 -1.25 -9.83
N VAL A 543 -40.70 -1.22 -9.28
CA VAL A 543 -40.01 -2.37 -8.70
C VAL A 543 -39.75 -2.06 -7.23
N GLU A 544 -40.10 -3.00 -6.36
CA GLU A 544 -39.91 -2.87 -4.92
C GLU A 544 -39.24 -4.14 -4.41
N LEU A 545 -38.22 -4.00 -3.58
CA LEU A 545 -37.59 -5.11 -2.87
C LEU A 545 -37.90 -4.93 -1.39
N LEU A 546 -38.63 -5.88 -0.83
CA LEU A 546 -39.15 -5.84 0.53
C LEU A 546 -38.55 -6.97 1.35
N VAL A 547 -38.46 -6.75 2.65
CA VAL A 547 -38.15 -7.79 3.64
C VAL A 547 -39.41 -8.06 4.48
N ASP A 548 -39.69 -9.33 4.73
CA ASP A 548 -40.67 -9.78 5.71
C ASP A 548 -39.94 -10.53 6.82
N SER A 549 -39.78 -9.86 7.97
CA SER A 549 -39.17 -10.41 9.18
C SER A 549 -40.20 -10.95 10.18
N THR A 550 -41.50 -10.93 9.83
CA THR A 550 -42.60 -11.28 10.74
C THR A 550 -43.13 -12.69 10.56
N SER A 551 -42.60 -13.43 9.57
CA SER A 551 -43.04 -14.78 9.26
C SER A 551 -42.55 -15.82 10.28
N ALA A 552 -43.37 -16.82 10.61
CA ALA A 552 -42.98 -17.93 11.49
C ALA A 552 -41.82 -18.78 10.92
N SER A 553 -41.52 -18.64 9.63
CA SER A 553 -40.44 -19.27 8.86
C SER A 553 -39.14 -18.44 8.82
N GLY A 554 -39.07 -17.30 9.52
CA GLY A 554 -37.90 -16.41 9.52
C GLY A 554 -37.94 -15.30 8.47
N THR A 555 -36.79 -14.67 8.20
CA THR A 555 -36.67 -13.54 7.27
C THR A 555 -36.80 -13.97 5.80
N ALA A 556 -37.72 -13.34 5.07
CA ALA A 556 -37.94 -13.55 3.64
C ALA A 556 -37.76 -12.26 2.83
N TYR A 557 -37.20 -12.36 1.63
CA TYR A 557 -37.05 -11.23 0.71
C TYR A 557 -37.96 -11.39 -0.51
N LEU A 558 -38.66 -10.32 -0.88
CA LEU A 558 -39.64 -10.30 -1.96
C LEU A 558 -39.35 -9.17 -2.95
N LEU A 559 -39.12 -9.53 -4.20
CA LEU A 559 -39.06 -8.60 -5.33
C LEU A 559 -40.44 -8.49 -5.98
N LYS A 560 -41.08 -7.33 -5.85
CA LYS A 560 -42.39 -7.02 -6.44
C LYS A 560 -42.22 -6.15 -7.68
N ILE A 561 -42.72 -6.63 -8.82
CA ILE A 561 -42.82 -5.86 -10.06
C ILE A 561 -44.29 -5.52 -10.27
N LYS A 562 -44.62 -4.22 -10.19
CA LYS A 562 -46.00 -3.74 -10.20
C LYS A 562 -46.39 -3.10 -11.52
N LYS A 563 -47.68 -3.19 -11.82
CA LYS A 563 -48.33 -2.64 -13.03
C LYS A 563 -47.72 -3.22 -14.31
N VAL A 564 -47.54 -4.53 -14.31
CA VAL A 564 -47.04 -5.27 -15.47
C VAL A 564 -48.11 -5.29 -16.56
N ALA A 565 -47.72 -4.91 -17.77
CA ALA A 565 -48.60 -4.90 -18.94
C ALA A 565 -47.83 -5.33 -20.19
N LEU A 566 -48.44 -6.21 -20.99
CA LEU A 566 -47.94 -6.61 -22.30
C LEU A 566 -48.46 -5.63 -23.35
N LYS A 567 -47.56 -4.94 -24.04
CA LYS A 567 -47.86 -4.01 -25.12
C LYS A 567 -47.76 -4.69 -26.47
N PHE A 568 -48.78 -4.52 -27.29
CA PHE A 568 -48.81 -4.94 -28.69
C PHE A 568 -49.20 -3.73 -29.52
N PHE A 569 -48.22 -3.11 -30.20
CA PHE A 569 -48.36 -1.77 -30.79
C PHE A 569 -48.89 -0.74 -29.75
N VAL A 570 -50.04 -0.12 -30.00
CA VAL A 570 -50.67 0.89 -29.11
C VAL A 570 -51.54 0.26 -28.02
N LEU A 571 -51.78 -1.06 -28.06
CA LEU A 571 -52.62 -1.76 -27.10
C LEU A 571 -51.79 -2.23 -25.90
N SER A 572 -52.35 -2.15 -24.69
CA SER A 572 -51.76 -2.69 -23.46
C SER A 572 -52.69 -3.74 -22.86
N PHE A 573 -52.14 -4.88 -22.46
CA PHE A 573 -52.86 -6.02 -21.91
C PHE A 573 -52.36 -6.35 -20.49
N PRO A 574 -53.26 -6.58 -19.52
CA PRO A 574 -54.72 -6.45 -19.62
C PRO A 574 -55.17 -4.98 -19.83
N PRO A 575 -56.31 -4.72 -20.51
CA PRO A 575 -56.74 -3.36 -20.83
C PRO A 575 -57.23 -2.57 -19.62
N ASN A 576 -57.66 -3.27 -18.56
CA ASN A 576 -58.05 -2.72 -17.27
C ASN A 576 -57.47 -3.61 -16.17
N GLY A 577 -57.27 -3.04 -14.98
CA GLY A 577 -56.69 -3.72 -13.82
C GLY A 577 -55.19 -3.58 -13.69
N GLN A 578 -54.61 -4.23 -12.69
CA GLN A 578 -53.19 -4.23 -12.40
C GLN A 578 -52.69 -5.67 -12.26
N THR A 579 -51.60 -5.97 -12.97
CA THR A 579 -50.84 -7.20 -12.78
C THR A 579 -49.63 -6.89 -11.89
N GLU A 580 -49.41 -7.73 -10.89
CA GLU A 580 -48.22 -7.71 -10.05
C GLU A 580 -47.54 -9.07 -10.14
N ILE A 581 -46.21 -9.07 -10.28
CA ILE A 581 -45.38 -10.27 -10.17
C ILE A 581 -44.59 -10.17 -8.88
N VAL A 582 -44.64 -11.21 -8.06
CA VAL A 582 -43.87 -11.32 -6.83
C VAL A 582 -42.92 -12.48 -6.97
N ILE A 583 -41.64 -12.21 -6.71
CA ILE A 583 -40.55 -13.17 -6.76
C ILE A 583 -39.93 -13.22 -5.38
N PHE A 584 -39.67 -14.42 -4.87
CA PHE A 584 -39.17 -14.63 -3.52
C PHE A 584 -38.16 -15.77 -3.50
N GLY A 585 -37.15 -15.64 -2.64
CA GLY A 585 -36.20 -16.71 -2.37
C GLY A 585 -36.77 -17.71 -1.35
N ASN A 586 -35.98 -18.73 -1.00
CA ASN A 586 -36.35 -19.70 0.02
C ASN A 586 -36.06 -19.14 1.44
N PRO A 587 -37.08 -18.84 2.26
CA PRO A 587 -36.86 -18.36 3.63
C PRO A 587 -36.17 -19.42 4.52
N ASP A 588 -36.36 -20.70 4.22
CA ASP A 588 -35.78 -21.82 4.96
C ASP A 588 -34.37 -22.21 4.47
N ALA A 589 -33.77 -21.43 3.55
CA ALA A 589 -32.43 -21.71 3.04
C ALA A 589 -31.39 -21.73 4.17
N THR A 590 -30.69 -22.86 4.32
CA THR A 590 -29.57 -23.04 5.27
C THR A 590 -28.22 -23.08 4.57
N ASP A 591 -28.14 -23.79 3.42
CA ASP A 591 -26.86 -24.08 2.73
C ASP A 591 -26.86 -23.67 1.25
N SER A 592 -28.03 -23.48 0.62
CA SER A 592 -28.18 -23.00 -0.76
C SER A 592 -29.36 -22.04 -0.84
N ASN A 593 -29.13 -20.92 -1.52
CA ASN A 593 -30.12 -19.88 -1.80
C ASN A 593 -30.69 -19.97 -3.23
N ASP A 594 -30.37 -21.02 -4.00
CA ASP A 594 -30.64 -21.11 -5.44
C ASP A 594 -32.14 -21.24 -5.81
N ALA A 595 -32.98 -21.57 -4.82
CA ALA A 595 -34.40 -21.76 -5.04
C ALA A 595 -35.11 -20.40 -5.22
N VAL A 596 -35.80 -20.27 -6.35
CA VAL A 596 -36.64 -19.11 -6.67
C VAL A 596 -38.10 -19.53 -6.79
N GLY A 597 -38.97 -18.84 -6.06
CA GLY A 597 -40.42 -18.93 -6.20
C GLY A 597 -40.96 -17.66 -6.86
N TRP A 598 -42.05 -17.78 -7.61
CA TRP A 598 -42.78 -16.62 -8.10
C TRP A 598 -44.28 -16.88 -8.18
N TYR A 599 -45.08 -15.83 -8.06
CA TYR A 599 -46.49 -15.83 -8.41
C TYR A 599 -46.85 -14.51 -9.10
N ALA A 600 -47.89 -14.54 -9.93
CA ALA A 600 -48.47 -13.34 -10.53
C ALA A 600 -49.92 -13.20 -10.07
N ALA A 601 -50.29 -11.99 -9.67
CA ALA A 601 -51.65 -11.63 -9.28
C ALA A 601 -52.21 -10.60 -10.25
N TYR A 602 -53.49 -10.77 -10.61
CA TYR A 602 -54.25 -9.80 -11.40
C TYR A 602 -55.43 -9.32 -10.58
N ALA A 603 -55.54 -8.01 -10.40
CA ALA A 603 -56.69 -7.35 -9.80
C ALA A 603 -57.35 -6.46 -10.86
N LYS A 604 -58.66 -6.63 -11.07
CA LYS A 604 -59.42 -5.91 -12.11
C LYS A 604 -59.70 -4.46 -11.72
#